data_AF-A0A7Y2IG14-F1
#
_entry.id   AF-A0A7Y2IG14-F1
#
_cell.length_a   1.000
_cell.length_b   1.000
_cell.length_c   1.000
_cell.angle_alpha   90.00
_cell.angle_beta   90.00
_cell.angle_gamma   90.00
#
_symmetry.space_group_name_H-M   'P 1'
#
loop_
_entity.id
_entity.type
_entity.pdbx_description
1 polymer ?
#
loop_
_entity_poly.entity_id
_entity_poly.type
_entity_poly.pdbx_seq_one_letter_code
_entity_poly.pdbx_strand_id
1 'polypeptide(L)'
;MGETWIMRSFAAVAIVGLLAVLGQMTVGQELPPARVVEALVDTEAFRASEIRTPAQRAEGQASAPTAIAISEQLSTTTVPTTTISTPPIPAAAIPSTALTTTTIPTARARGEHALARLTYDWQNGLPGWEISFHPGRTGVLGYTFVQENRIEVYVRNDMSDDLLAHVIAHEVGHAVDVSRNSGDDRRRWQEQRQINNQPWWPGNGATDFSTGAGDFAESFASWQVGSGSFRSNLAPAPGAADLALMADLVLN
;
A
#
# COMPACT_ATOMS: atom_id res chain seq x y z
N MET A 1 -27.57 -36.77 75.37
CA MET A 1 -26.32 -36.35 74.73
C MET A 1 -26.67 -35.30 73.69
N GLY A 2 -26.28 -34.03 73.91
CA GLY A 2 -26.30 -32.85 72.99
C GLY A 2 -27.68 -32.31 72.60
N GLU A 3 -28.20 -31.22 73.19
CA GLU A 3 -28.01 -29.79 72.80
C GLU A 3 -28.60 -29.46 71.39
N THR A 4 -29.80 -28.88 71.24
CA THR A 4 -30.31 -27.49 71.45
C THR A 4 -30.43 -26.66 70.15
N TRP A 5 -31.68 -26.22 69.90
CA TRP A 5 -32.14 -24.91 69.36
C TRP A 5 -31.97 -24.48 67.87
N ILE A 6 -33.13 -24.37 67.22
CA ILE A 6 -33.77 -23.17 66.60
C ILE A 6 -33.29 -22.56 65.26
N MET A 7 -34.32 -22.37 64.40
CA MET A 7 -34.58 -21.39 63.32
C MET A 7 -33.47 -20.42 62.90
N ARG A 8 -33.37 -20.23 61.56
CA ARG A 8 -33.74 -18.96 60.89
C ARG A 8 -33.68 -19.08 59.36
N SER A 9 -34.72 -18.58 58.70
CA SER A 9 -34.81 -18.31 57.26
C SER A 9 -33.73 -17.34 56.79
N PHE A 10 -33.21 -17.48 55.56
CA PHE A 10 -32.85 -16.36 54.68
C PHE A 10 -32.86 -16.82 53.21
N ALA A 11 -33.46 -15.99 52.36
CA ALA A 11 -33.38 -16.06 50.91
C ALA A 11 -31.95 -15.74 50.42
N ALA A 12 -31.52 -16.35 49.32
CA ALA A 12 -30.41 -15.85 48.53
C ALA A 12 -30.62 -16.18 47.05
N VAL A 13 -30.93 -15.15 46.26
CA VAL A 13 -30.61 -15.06 44.84
C VAL A 13 -29.08 -15.08 44.73
N ALA A 14 -28.53 -15.92 43.87
CA ALA A 14 -27.12 -15.87 43.49
C ALA A 14 -26.99 -15.69 41.97
N ILE A 15 -26.87 -14.43 41.56
CA ILE A 15 -26.14 -14.01 40.36
C ILE A 15 -24.71 -13.73 40.83
N VAL A 16 -23.73 -14.58 40.51
CA VAL A 16 -22.28 -14.33 40.49
C VAL A 16 -21.66 -15.48 39.68
N GLY A 17 -20.71 -15.32 38.76
CA GLY A 17 -19.98 -14.12 38.38
C GLY A 17 -19.01 -14.40 37.24
N LEU A 18 -18.78 -13.33 36.47
CA LEU A 18 -17.60 -13.10 35.68
C LEU A 18 -16.42 -12.91 36.65
N LEU A 19 -15.46 -13.84 36.68
CA LEU A 19 -14.18 -13.67 37.37
C LEU A 19 -13.09 -14.49 36.69
N ALA A 20 -12.19 -13.75 36.04
CA ALA A 20 -10.77 -13.98 35.83
C ALA A 20 -10.25 -15.43 35.83
N VAL A 21 -9.83 -15.89 34.65
CA VAL A 21 -8.63 -16.73 34.55
C VAL A 21 -7.47 -15.82 34.15
N LEU A 22 -6.80 -15.28 35.17
CA LEU A 22 -5.40 -14.89 35.09
C LEU A 22 -4.59 -16.19 35.05
N GLY A 23 -4.21 -16.62 33.85
CA GLY A 23 -3.33 -17.74 33.61
C GLY A 23 -2.14 -17.29 32.77
N GLN A 24 -1.03 -16.98 33.46
CA GLN A 24 0.35 -16.97 32.97
C GLN A 24 0.57 -16.50 31.51
N MET A 25 0.64 -15.18 31.31
CA MET A 25 1.27 -14.63 30.12
C MET A 25 2.79 -14.87 30.21
N THR A 26 3.29 -15.81 29.43
CA THR A 26 4.70 -15.84 29.04
C THR A 26 5.01 -14.53 28.33
N VAL A 27 5.99 -13.79 28.85
CA VAL A 27 6.61 -12.66 28.17
C VAL A 27 7.10 -13.14 26.79
N GLY A 28 6.52 -12.64 25.70
CA GLY A 28 7.03 -12.90 24.34
C GLY A 28 6.03 -13.18 23.21
N GLN A 29 4.71 -13.20 23.44
CA GLN A 29 3.73 -13.32 22.36
C GLN A 29 3.02 -11.97 22.14
N GLU A 30 3.54 -11.15 21.25
CA GLU A 30 2.76 -10.06 20.65
C GLU A 30 1.68 -10.69 19.76
N LEU A 31 0.41 -10.54 20.13
CA LEU A 31 -0.69 -10.98 19.29
C LEU A 31 -0.62 -10.23 17.94
N PRO A 32 -0.75 -10.92 16.81
CA PRO A 32 -0.86 -10.25 15.52
C PRO A 32 -2.07 -9.30 15.54
N PRO A 33 -2.03 -8.21 14.75
CA PRO A 33 -3.06 -7.18 14.80
C PRO A 33 -4.44 -7.73 14.42
N ALA A 34 -5.48 -7.01 14.83
CA ALA A 34 -6.85 -7.30 14.45
C ALA A 34 -7.03 -7.16 12.92
N ARG A 35 -7.44 -8.24 12.25
CA ARG A 35 -7.96 -8.38 10.87
C ARG A 35 -7.12 -7.87 9.69
N VAL A 36 -6.41 -6.74 9.79
CA VAL A 36 -5.74 -6.07 8.66
C VAL A 36 -4.45 -5.42 9.18
N VAL A 37 -3.32 -5.61 8.49
CA VAL A 37 -2.19 -4.67 8.59
C VAL A 37 -2.55 -3.49 7.69
N GLU A 38 -2.70 -2.31 8.30
CA GLU A 38 -3.40 -1.17 7.70
C GLU A 38 -2.78 -0.72 6.38
N ALA A 39 -3.64 -0.24 5.48
CA ALA A 39 -3.33 0.13 4.10
C ALA A 39 -2.06 0.97 3.96
N LEU A 40 -1.40 0.83 2.81
CA LEU A 40 -0.63 1.94 2.25
C LEU A 40 -1.62 3.09 1.94
N VAL A 41 -1.91 3.90 2.97
CA VAL A 41 -2.82 5.05 2.87
C VAL A 41 -2.06 6.19 2.23
N ASP A 42 -2.55 6.60 1.07
CA ASP A 42 -1.92 7.58 0.20
C ASP A 42 -2.23 9.01 0.67
N THR A 43 -1.78 9.37 1.87
CA THR A 43 -2.13 10.68 2.46
C THR A 43 -1.23 11.83 2.01
N GLU A 44 -0.02 11.63 1.46
CA GLU A 44 0.91 12.76 1.25
C GLU A 44 1.92 12.65 0.06
N ALA A 45 1.81 11.68 -0.87
CA ALA A 45 2.97 11.36 -1.73
C ALA A 45 3.02 11.97 -3.15
N PHE A 46 1.96 12.59 -3.69
CA PHE A 46 1.96 13.04 -5.10
C PHE A 46 2.17 14.54 -5.36
N ARG A 47 2.50 15.37 -4.35
CA ARG A 47 2.82 16.79 -4.60
C ARG A 47 4.30 17.18 -4.51
N ALA A 48 5.18 16.30 -4.03
CA ALA A 48 6.55 16.70 -3.71
C ALA A 48 7.64 16.25 -4.71
N SER A 49 7.34 15.42 -5.72
CA SER A 49 8.40 14.84 -6.58
C SER A 49 8.40 15.24 -8.06
N GLU A 50 7.56 16.18 -8.50
CA GLU A 50 7.51 16.58 -9.93
C GLU A 50 7.95 18.02 -10.25
N ILE A 51 8.59 18.75 -9.32
CA ILE A 51 9.25 20.03 -9.67
C ILE A 51 10.55 20.20 -8.89
N ARG A 52 11.64 19.54 -9.30
CA ARG A 52 13.01 20.06 -9.10
C ARG A 52 13.93 19.64 -10.26
N THR A 53 13.88 20.41 -11.33
CA THR A 53 14.92 20.45 -12.37
C THR A 53 16.16 21.19 -11.81
N PRO A 54 17.42 20.81 -12.10
CA PRO A 54 18.63 21.41 -11.52
C PRO A 54 18.96 22.85 -11.96
N ALA A 55 18.02 23.63 -12.51
CA ALA A 55 18.31 24.86 -13.25
C ALA A 55 18.00 26.18 -12.50
N GLN A 56 17.51 26.18 -11.25
CA GLN A 56 17.18 27.43 -10.53
C GLN A 56 18.01 27.68 -9.27
N ARG A 57 19.33 27.55 -9.42
CA ARG A 57 20.29 28.17 -8.49
C ARG A 57 21.01 29.33 -9.19
N ALA A 58 20.27 30.36 -9.58
CA ALA A 58 20.80 31.70 -9.84
C ALA A 58 19.61 32.67 -10.05
N GLU A 59 19.67 33.81 -9.36
CA GLU A 59 18.94 35.05 -9.66
C GLU A 59 17.43 35.01 -9.36
N GLY A 60 16.84 35.88 -8.54
CA GLY A 60 17.11 37.29 -8.38
C GLY A 60 15.83 38.05 -8.77
N GLN A 61 15.18 38.67 -7.79
CA GLN A 61 14.30 39.84 -7.92
C GLN A 61 13.04 39.79 -8.82
N ALA A 62 11.94 40.14 -8.14
CA ALA A 62 10.96 41.15 -8.55
C ALA A 62 9.77 40.78 -9.47
N SER A 63 8.61 41.16 -8.92
CA SER A 63 7.43 41.68 -9.59
C SER A 63 6.44 40.71 -10.23
N ALA A 64 5.24 40.73 -9.66
CA ALA A 64 4.01 40.18 -10.18
C ALA A 64 3.69 40.68 -11.60
N PRO A 65 3.07 39.82 -12.41
CA PRO A 65 2.08 40.23 -13.41
C PRO A 65 0.73 39.60 -12.97
N THR A 66 -0.44 40.20 -13.12
CA THR A 66 -1.09 40.56 -14.36
C THR A 66 -2.46 41.11 -14.00
N ALA A 67 -2.77 42.34 -14.42
CA ALA A 67 -4.15 42.78 -14.57
C ALA A 67 -4.24 43.65 -15.82
N ILE A 68 -4.59 43.04 -16.95
CA ILE A 68 -5.18 43.76 -18.08
C ILE A 68 -6.29 42.86 -18.64
N ALA A 69 -7.53 43.28 -18.36
CA ALA A 69 -8.71 42.87 -19.09
C ALA A 69 -8.83 43.75 -20.35
N ILE A 70 -9.10 43.16 -21.52
CA ILE A 70 -9.64 43.89 -22.68
C ILE A 70 -10.69 43.01 -23.38
N SER A 71 -11.82 43.66 -23.61
CA SER A 71 -13.10 43.27 -24.21
C SER A 71 -13.09 42.48 -25.52
N GLU A 72 -14.12 41.64 -25.62
CA GLU A 72 -15.05 41.43 -26.74
C GLU A 72 -14.79 42.20 -28.04
N GLN A 73 -14.65 41.45 -29.14
CA GLN A 73 -15.28 41.84 -30.39
C GLN A 73 -15.86 40.62 -31.11
N LEU A 74 -17.20 40.57 -31.14
CA LEU A 74 -18.00 39.79 -32.06
C LEU A 74 -17.72 40.27 -33.50
N SER A 75 -17.41 39.35 -34.39
CA SER A 75 -17.44 39.59 -35.83
C SER A 75 -18.08 38.39 -36.51
N THR A 76 -19.40 38.45 -36.65
CA THR A 76 -20.17 37.66 -37.61
C THR A 76 -19.91 38.18 -39.01
N THR A 77 -19.27 37.38 -39.86
CA THR A 77 -19.28 37.58 -41.31
C THR A 77 -19.84 36.33 -41.97
N THR A 78 -21.00 36.50 -42.58
CA THR A 78 -21.72 35.54 -43.42
C THR A 78 -20.99 35.36 -44.75
N VAL A 79 -20.66 34.12 -45.09
CA VAL A 79 -20.05 33.75 -46.38
C VAL A 79 -21.13 33.09 -47.25
N PRO A 80 -21.32 33.47 -48.52
CA PRO A 80 -22.35 32.90 -49.38
C PRO A 80 -22.06 31.44 -49.74
N THR A 81 -23.09 30.59 -49.64
CA THR A 81 -23.08 29.20 -50.11
C THR A 81 -23.26 29.17 -51.63
N THR A 82 -22.18 28.96 -52.36
CA THR A 82 -22.22 28.57 -53.78
C THR A 82 -22.27 27.05 -53.86
N THR A 83 -23.41 26.49 -54.25
CA THR A 83 -23.55 25.06 -54.57
C THR A 83 -22.91 24.77 -55.93
N ILE A 84 -21.73 24.16 -55.92
CA ILE A 84 -21.11 23.57 -57.12
C ILE A 84 -21.52 22.10 -57.16
N SER A 85 -22.28 21.72 -58.19
CA SER A 85 -22.64 20.33 -58.48
C SER A 85 -21.48 19.68 -59.24
N THR A 86 -20.70 18.85 -58.54
CA THR A 86 -19.59 18.08 -59.12
C THR A 86 -20.08 16.65 -59.41
N PRO A 87 -19.80 16.07 -60.61
CA PRO A 87 -20.16 14.69 -60.93
C PRO A 87 -19.44 13.67 -60.03
N PRO A 88 -20.01 12.45 -59.83
CA PRO A 88 -19.45 11.46 -58.92
C PRO A 88 -18.10 10.95 -59.44
N ILE A 89 -17.03 11.32 -58.73
CA ILE A 89 -15.71 10.70 -58.89
C ILE A 89 -15.81 9.26 -58.33
N PRO A 90 -15.37 8.22 -59.07
CA PRO A 90 -15.34 6.88 -58.54
C PRO A 90 -14.53 6.85 -57.24
N ALA A 91 -15.14 6.37 -56.16
CA ALA A 91 -14.50 6.24 -54.86
C ALA A 91 -13.29 5.30 -54.99
N ALA A 92 -12.10 5.88 -55.11
CA ALA A 92 -10.88 5.14 -54.85
C ALA A 92 -10.97 4.64 -53.40
N ALA A 93 -10.93 3.32 -53.23
CA ALA A 93 -10.89 2.70 -51.91
C ALA A 93 -9.66 3.23 -51.17
N ILE A 94 -9.89 4.18 -50.27
CA ILE A 94 -8.90 4.57 -49.27
C ILE A 94 -8.69 3.30 -48.43
N PRO A 95 -7.47 2.74 -48.33
CA PRO A 95 -7.23 1.69 -47.35
C PRO A 95 -7.62 2.28 -46.00
N SER A 96 -8.68 1.72 -45.41
CA SER A 96 -9.06 2.03 -44.05
C SER A 96 -7.93 1.53 -43.19
N THR A 97 -7.00 2.43 -42.84
CA THR A 97 -5.99 2.16 -41.84
C THR A 97 -6.77 1.86 -40.57
N ALA A 98 -6.92 0.58 -40.24
CA ALA A 98 -7.51 0.16 -38.98
C ALA A 98 -6.72 0.87 -37.89
N LEU A 99 -7.38 1.78 -37.18
CA LEU A 99 -6.83 2.38 -35.97
C LEU A 99 -6.55 1.20 -35.05
N THR A 100 -5.28 0.90 -34.80
CA THR A 100 -4.88 0.02 -33.71
C THR A 100 -5.38 0.67 -32.43
N THR A 101 -6.54 0.22 -31.94
CA THR A 101 -7.01 0.53 -30.60
C THR A 101 -5.99 -0.04 -29.63
N THR A 102 -5.13 0.82 -29.09
CA THR A 102 -4.27 0.48 -27.95
C THR A 102 -5.19 0.14 -26.78
N THR A 103 -5.41 -1.14 -26.53
CA THR A 103 -6.18 -1.61 -25.38
C THR A 103 -5.41 -1.25 -24.11
N ILE A 104 -6.01 -0.44 -23.23
CA ILE A 104 -5.45 -0.17 -21.90
C ILE A 104 -5.44 -1.50 -21.12
N PRO A 105 -4.30 -1.95 -20.60
CA PRO A 105 -4.23 -3.17 -19.80
C PRO A 105 -5.17 -3.11 -18.59
N THR A 106 -5.82 -4.22 -18.27
CA THR A 106 -6.67 -4.32 -17.07
C THR A 106 -5.82 -4.25 -15.79
N ALA A 107 -6.45 -3.88 -14.67
CA ALA A 107 -5.80 -3.90 -13.35
C ALA A 107 -5.16 -5.27 -13.04
N ARG A 108 -5.88 -6.35 -13.36
CA ARG A 108 -5.39 -7.73 -13.26
C ARG A 108 -4.12 -7.95 -14.08
N ALA A 109 -4.14 -7.62 -15.37
CA ALA A 109 -2.99 -7.86 -16.24
C ALA A 109 -1.75 -7.04 -15.80
N ARG A 110 -1.94 -5.79 -15.37
CA ARG A 110 -0.83 -4.96 -14.84
C ARG A 110 -0.29 -5.48 -13.53
N GLY A 111 -1.19 -5.88 -12.62
CA GLY A 111 -0.83 -6.47 -11.34
C GLY A 111 -0.04 -7.76 -11.51
N GLU A 112 -0.50 -8.67 -12.37
CA GLU A 112 0.18 -9.93 -12.69
C GLU A 112 1.56 -9.67 -13.32
N HIS A 113 1.67 -8.70 -14.23
CA HIS A 113 2.96 -8.29 -14.82
C HIS A 113 3.92 -7.72 -13.77
N ALA A 114 3.45 -6.89 -12.85
CA ALA A 114 4.27 -6.33 -11.79
C ALA A 114 4.66 -7.37 -10.73
N LEU A 115 3.75 -8.29 -10.36
CA LEU A 115 4.01 -9.40 -9.46
C LEU A 115 5.10 -10.33 -10.00
N ALA A 116 5.13 -10.56 -11.32
CA ALA A 116 6.16 -11.38 -11.98
C ALA A 116 7.58 -10.78 -11.90
N ARG A 117 7.73 -9.53 -11.41
CA ARG A 117 9.04 -8.90 -11.20
C ARG A 117 9.67 -9.28 -9.86
N LEU A 118 8.90 -9.82 -8.92
CA LEU A 118 9.42 -10.29 -7.64
C LEU A 118 10.24 -11.57 -7.86
N THR A 119 11.34 -11.70 -7.15
CA THR A 119 12.19 -12.90 -7.14
C THR A 119 11.79 -13.90 -6.06
N TYR A 120 11.07 -13.45 -5.03
CA TYR A 120 10.52 -14.31 -3.98
C TYR A 120 9.40 -15.19 -4.53
N ASP A 121 9.54 -16.51 -4.36
CA ASP A 121 8.53 -17.50 -4.71
C ASP A 121 7.39 -17.50 -3.67
N TRP A 122 6.50 -16.52 -3.82
CA TRP A 122 5.43 -16.29 -2.85
C TRP A 122 4.46 -17.46 -2.78
N GLN A 123 4.21 -18.20 -3.87
CA GLN A 123 3.30 -19.33 -3.85
C GLN A 123 3.78 -20.44 -2.91
N ASN A 124 5.09 -20.71 -2.89
CA ASN A 124 5.67 -21.70 -1.99
C ASN A 124 5.97 -21.13 -0.60
N GLY A 125 6.37 -19.87 -0.52
CA GLY A 125 6.72 -19.21 0.74
C GLY A 125 5.51 -18.76 1.58
N LEU A 126 4.32 -18.67 0.98
CA LEU A 126 3.07 -18.26 1.62
C LEU A 126 1.93 -19.23 1.26
N PRO A 127 2.01 -20.51 1.68
CA PRO A 127 1.00 -21.49 1.34
C PRO A 127 -0.37 -21.09 1.90
N GLY A 128 -1.38 -21.09 1.03
CA GLY A 128 -2.75 -20.70 1.39
C GLY A 128 -3.02 -19.19 1.33
N TRP A 129 -2.04 -18.38 0.91
CA TRP A 129 -2.28 -16.97 0.62
C TRP A 129 -2.83 -16.74 -0.79
N GLU A 130 -3.69 -15.74 -0.93
CA GLU A 130 -4.28 -15.31 -2.20
C GLU A 130 -3.93 -13.85 -2.50
N ILE A 131 -3.57 -13.54 -3.76
CA ILE A 131 -3.34 -12.18 -4.23
C ILE A 131 -4.39 -11.81 -5.27
N SER A 132 -5.06 -10.66 -5.10
CA SER A 132 -6.05 -10.16 -6.03
C SER A 132 -5.81 -8.71 -6.44
N PHE A 133 -6.08 -8.41 -7.70
CA PHE A 133 -5.86 -7.09 -8.30
C PHE A 133 -7.18 -6.45 -8.68
N HIS A 134 -7.40 -5.25 -8.18
CA HIS A 134 -8.63 -4.48 -8.35
C HIS A 134 -8.34 -3.16 -9.07
N PRO A 135 -9.33 -2.55 -9.74
CA PRO A 135 -9.21 -1.18 -10.22
C PRO A 135 -8.83 -0.22 -9.08
N GLY A 136 -8.01 0.78 -9.38
CA GLY A 136 -7.55 1.76 -8.42
C GLY A 136 -8.68 2.45 -7.65
N ARG A 137 -8.42 2.74 -6.37
CA ARG A 137 -9.32 3.52 -5.51
C ARG A 137 -8.56 4.65 -4.81
N THR A 138 -9.28 5.69 -4.41
CA THR A 138 -8.71 6.83 -3.68
C THR A 138 -8.18 6.41 -2.32
N GLY A 139 -6.97 6.88 -1.98
CA GLY A 139 -6.43 6.80 -0.63
C GLY A 139 -5.84 5.47 -0.22
N VAL A 140 -5.88 4.42 -1.06
CA VAL A 140 -5.30 3.09 -0.73
C VAL A 140 -4.67 2.48 -1.97
N LEU A 141 -3.52 1.81 -1.79
CA LEU A 141 -2.84 1.05 -2.83
C LEU A 141 -2.79 -0.47 -2.57
N GLY A 142 -2.87 -0.90 -1.31
CA GLY A 142 -2.89 -2.31 -0.95
C GLY A 142 -3.46 -2.58 0.43
N TYR A 143 -3.78 -3.84 0.69
CA TYR A 143 -4.11 -4.40 2.00
C TYR A 143 -3.57 -5.82 2.14
N THR A 144 -3.11 -6.11 3.36
CA THR A 144 -2.79 -7.46 3.81
C THR A 144 -3.77 -7.89 4.92
N PHE A 145 -4.70 -8.78 4.56
CA PHE A 145 -5.71 -9.36 5.45
C PHE A 145 -5.17 -10.65 6.10
N VAL A 146 -4.49 -10.50 7.23
CA VAL A 146 -3.75 -11.58 7.90
C VAL A 146 -4.63 -12.76 8.31
N GLN A 147 -5.87 -12.51 8.74
CA GLN A 147 -6.78 -13.59 9.17
C GLN A 147 -7.38 -14.38 8.00
N GLU A 148 -7.35 -13.79 6.81
CA GLU A 148 -7.93 -14.36 5.59
C GLU A 148 -6.86 -14.90 4.65
N ASN A 149 -5.57 -14.75 5.00
CA ASN A 149 -4.43 -15.00 4.12
C ASN A 149 -4.65 -14.36 2.74
N ARG A 150 -5.05 -13.09 2.71
CA ARG A 150 -5.46 -12.42 1.48
C ARG A 150 -4.76 -11.10 1.32
N ILE A 151 -4.26 -10.85 0.11
CA ILE A 151 -3.68 -9.59 -0.33
C ILE A 151 -4.58 -9.00 -1.41
N GLU A 152 -4.93 -7.72 -1.24
CA GLU A 152 -5.61 -6.93 -2.27
C GLU A 152 -4.71 -5.79 -2.72
N VAL A 153 -4.61 -5.58 -4.03
CA VAL A 153 -3.84 -4.47 -4.61
C VAL A 153 -4.72 -3.66 -5.55
N TYR A 154 -4.73 -2.34 -5.37
CA TYR A 154 -5.56 -1.40 -6.12
C TYR A 154 -4.74 -0.68 -7.19
N VAL A 155 -4.87 -1.16 -8.42
CA VAL A 155 -4.02 -0.75 -9.54
C VAL A 155 -4.58 0.50 -10.22
N ARG A 156 -3.90 1.64 -10.05
CA ARG A 156 -4.29 2.92 -10.67
C ARG A 156 -3.68 3.06 -12.05
N ASN A 157 -4.39 3.68 -12.98
CA ASN A 157 -3.90 3.83 -14.37
C ASN A 157 -2.69 4.76 -14.49
N ASP A 158 -2.52 5.69 -13.55
CA ASP A 158 -1.45 6.70 -13.51
C ASP A 158 -0.24 6.30 -12.67
N MET A 159 -0.31 5.19 -11.92
CA MET A 159 0.85 4.70 -11.16
C MET A 159 1.85 4.01 -12.09
N SER A 160 3.14 4.24 -11.87
CA SER A 160 4.20 3.53 -12.60
C SER A 160 4.24 2.05 -12.24
N ASP A 161 4.77 1.23 -13.16
CA ASP A 161 4.95 -0.20 -12.92
C ASP A 161 5.99 -0.48 -11.82
N ASP A 162 6.96 0.42 -11.61
CA ASP A 162 7.93 0.34 -10.51
C ASP A 162 7.28 0.57 -9.15
N LEU A 163 6.41 1.58 -9.05
CA LEU A 163 5.63 1.81 -7.84
C LEU A 163 4.68 0.63 -7.59
N LEU A 164 4.03 0.10 -8.64
CA LEU A 164 3.13 -1.04 -8.49
C LEU A 164 3.87 -2.29 -7.99
N ALA A 165 5.04 -2.59 -8.55
CA ALA A 165 5.85 -3.73 -8.09
C ALA A 165 6.32 -3.55 -6.64
N HIS A 166 6.69 -2.31 -6.24
CA HIS A 166 7.03 -2.01 -4.85
C HIS A 166 5.85 -2.20 -3.90
N VAL A 167 4.65 -1.69 -4.25
CA VAL A 167 3.43 -1.90 -3.46
C VAL A 167 3.12 -3.39 -3.30
N ILE A 168 3.17 -4.16 -4.39
CA ILE A 168 2.93 -5.61 -4.33
C ILE A 168 3.94 -6.27 -3.39
N ALA A 169 5.22 -5.94 -3.53
CA ALA A 169 6.26 -6.50 -2.67
C ALA A 169 6.10 -6.08 -1.21
N HIS A 170 5.67 -4.85 -0.93
CA HIS A 170 5.35 -4.38 0.41
C HIS A 170 4.27 -5.25 1.07
N GLU A 171 3.13 -5.46 0.39
CA GLU A 171 2.05 -6.28 0.94
C GLU A 171 2.48 -7.75 1.12
N VAL A 172 3.27 -8.29 0.20
CA VAL A 172 3.88 -9.62 0.36
C VAL A 172 4.82 -9.66 1.58
N GLY A 173 5.56 -8.59 1.84
CA GLY A 173 6.43 -8.45 3.02
C GLY A 173 5.67 -8.57 4.33
N HIS A 174 4.49 -7.93 4.45
CA HIS A 174 3.60 -8.11 5.60
C HIS A 174 3.13 -9.56 5.76
N ALA A 175 2.72 -10.19 4.66
CA ALA A 175 2.30 -11.59 4.68
C ALA A 175 3.43 -12.54 5.10
N VAL A 176 4.67 -12.26 4.68
CA VAL A 176 5.87 -12.99 5.12
C VAL A 176 6.12 -12.81 6.62
N ASP A 177 6.09 -11.57 7.13
CA ASP A 177 6.31 -11.30 8.55
C ASP A 177 5.34 -12.07 9.46
N VAL A 178 4.05 -12.04 9.13
CA VAL A 178 3.04 -12.74 9.96
C VAL A 178 3.10 -14.25 9.82
N SER A 179 3.56 -14.77 8.68
CA SER A 179 3.57 -16.21 8.40
C SER A 179 4.84 -16.91 8.87
N ARG A 180 5.99 -16.20 8.87
CA ARG A 180 7.31 -16.81 9.05
C ARG A 180 8.07 -16.29 10.26
N ASN A 181 7.89 -15.02 10.62
CA ASN A 181 8.72 -14.41 11.65
C ASN A 181 8.12 -14.57 13.05
N SER A 182 8.95 -15.03 13.97
CA SER A 182 8.66 -15.03 15.40
C SER A 182 8.91 -13.63 16.01
N GLY A 183 8.51 -13.46 17.27
CA GLY A 183 8.89 -12.25 18.01
C GLY A 183 10.40 -12.06 18.15
N ASP A 184 11.20 -13.14 18.08
CA ASP A 184 12.66 -13.08 18.15
C ASP A 184 13.26 -12.57 16.85
N ASP A 185 12.72 -13.01 15.72
CA ASP A 185 13.09 -12.53 14.38
C ASP A 185 12.80 -11.05 14.20
N ARG A 186 11.64 -10.62 14.70
CA ARG A 186 11.25 -9.20 14.72
C ARG A 186 12.22 -8.37 15.55
N ARG A 187 12.64 -8.84 16.73
CA ARG A 187 13.66 -8.15 17.54
C ARG A 187 15.03 -8.12 16.85
N ARG A 188 15.45 -9.21 16.20
CA ARG A 188 16.68 -9.25 15.39
C ARG A 188 16.64 -8.20 14.28
N TRP A 189 15.51 -8.08 13.58
CA TRP A 189 15.30 -7.04 12.58
C TRP A 189 15.42 -5.64 13.19
N GLN A 190 14.73 -5.37 14.30
CA GLN A 190 14.79 -4.07 14.95
C GLN A 190 16.20 -3.70 15.43
N GLU A 191 16.95 -4.66 15.97
CA GLU A 191 18.34 -4.48 16.40
C GLU A 191 19.25 -4.12 15.23
N GLN A 192 19.16 -4.86 14.13
CA GLN A 192 19.93 -4.61 12.91
C GLN A 192 19.65 -3.22 12.33
N ARG A 193 18.37 -2.83 12.31
CA ARG A 193 17.90 -1.55 11.78
C ARG A 193 18.05 -0.40 12.77
N GLN A 194 18.42 -0.68 14.01
CA GLN A 194 18.54 0.28 15.12
C GLN A 194 17.22 1.00 15.45
N ILE A 195 16.10 0.26 15.40
CA ILE A 195 14.72 0.76 15.62
C ILE A 195 14.05 0.12 16.86
N ASN A 196 14.83 -0.37 17.82
CA ASN A 196 14.40 -1.17 18.99
C ASN A 196 13.28 -0.55 19.84
N ASN A 197 13.09 0.77 19.78
CA ASN A 197 12.07 1.48 20.58
C ASN A 197 10.74 1.68 19.82
N GLN A 198 10.64 1.16 18.60
CA GLN A 198 9.46 1.34 17.75
C GLN A 198 8.46 0.22 17.98
N PRO A 199 7.15 0.52 18.02
CA PRO A 199 6.13 -0.51 18.08
C PRO A 199 6.22 -1.37 16.81
N TRP A 200 6.10 -2.69 16.95
CA TRP A 200 6.12 -3.57 15.79
C TRP A 200 4.85 -3.38 14.95
N TRP A 201 3.69 -3.45 15.60
CA TRP A 201 2.38 -3.26 14.96
C TRP A 201 1.88 -1.82 15.07
N PRO A 202 1.08 -1.35 14.10
CA PRO A 202 0.40 -0.06 14.22
C PRO A 202 -0.51 -0.04 15.45
N GLY A 203 -0.38 1.01 16.25
CA GLY A 203 -1.27 1.34 17.36
C GLY A 203 -1.52 2.85 17.38
N ASN A 204 -2.63 3.30 17.97
CA ASN A 204 -2.97 4.72 18.16
C ASN A 204 -2.93 5.57 16.87
N GLY A 205 -3.30 5.00 15.72
CA GLY A 205 -3.30 5.72 14.43
C GLY A 205 -1.91 5.97 13.84
N ALA A 206 -0.88 5.24 14.30
CA ALA A 206 0.41 5.23 13.64
C ALA A 206 0.27 4.69 12.20
N THR A 207 0.86 5.41 11.24
CA THR A 207 0.94 4.92 9.86
C THR A 207 1.83 3.70 9.80
N ASP A 208 1.56 2.79 8.87
CA ASP A 208 2.39 1.61 8.62
C ASP A 208 3.90 1.96 8.55
N PHE A 209 4.25 3.02 7.80
CA PHE A 209 5.62 3.52 7.64
C PHE A 209 6.34 3.96 8.94
N SER A 210 5.65 4.01 10.07
CA SER A 210 6.18 4.39 11.38
C SER A 210 6.22 3.21 12.35
N THR A 211 6.18 1.98 11.85
CA THR A 211 6.15 0.75 12.65
C THR A 211 7.26 -0.22 12.22
N GLY A 212 7.64 -1.13 13.11
CA GLY A 212 8.60 -2.18 12.80
C GLY A 212 8.14 -3.09 11.66
N ALA A 213 6.85 -3.44 11.62
CA ALA A 213 6.25 -4.22 10.54
C ALA A 213 6.33 -3.48 9.20
N GLY A 214 6.00 -2.18 9.18
CA GLY A 214 6.11 -1.37 7.96
C GLY A 214 7.55 -1.18 7.48
N ASP A 215 8.52 -1.00 8.38
CA ASP A 215 9.94 -0.96 7.99
C ASP A 215 10.41 -2.30 7.40
N PHE A 216 9.96 -3.42 7.98
CA PHE A 216 10.23 -4.76 7.44
C PHE A 216 9.62 -4.92 6.05
N ALA A 217 8.33 -4.58 5.86
CA ALA A 217 7.64 -4.67 4.58
C ALA A 217 8.27 -3.78 3.49
N GLU A 218 8.63 -2.54 3.82
CA GLU A 218 9.35 -1.62 2.93
C GLU A 218 10.75 -2.14 2.56
N SER A 219 11.41 -2.80 3.49
CA SER A 219 12.74 -3.38 3.27
C SER A 219 12.66 -4.66 2.44
N PHE A 220 11.62 -5.47 2.63
CA PHE A 220 11.30 -6.60 1.76
C PHE A 220 11.03 -6.10 0.34
N ALA A 221 10.24 -5.04 0.17
CA ALA A 221 10.02 -4.43 -1.14
C ALA A 221 11.33 -3.97 -1.79
N SER A 222 12.20 -3.32 -1.01
CA SER A 222 13.53 -2.91 -1.47
C SER A 222 14.42 -4.08 -1.86
N TRP A 223 14.33 -5.21 -1.15
CA TRP A 223 15.04 -6.45 -1.49
C TRP A 223 14.58 -7.04 -2.82
N GLN A 224 13.29 -6.92 -3.13
CA GLN A 224 12.68 -7.48 -4.33
C GLN A 224 12.86 -6.61 -5.59
N VAL A 225 12.65 -5.30 -5.47
CA VAL A 225 12.56 -4.40 -6.63
C VAL A 225 13.46 -3.17 -6.54
N GLY A 226 14.30 -3.08 -5.51
CA GLY A 226 15.18 -1.94 -5.24
C GLY A 226 14.50 -0.83 -4.44
N SER A 227 15.29 0.09 -3.89
CA SER A 227 14.83 1.06 -2.89
C SER A 227 14.23 2.36 -3.46
N GLY A 228 13.93 2.41 -4.76
CA GLY A 228 13.47 3.64 -5.43
C GLY A 228 12.16 4.22 -4.88
N SER A 229 11.31 3.36 -4.32
CA SER A 229 10.03 3.72 -3.72
C SER A 229 9.98 3.50 -2.22
N PHE A 230 11.13 3.37 -1.54
CA PHE A 230 11.18 3.18 -0.09
C PHE A 230 10.57 4.38 0.68
N ARG A 231 9.79 4.10 1.72
CA ARG A 231 8.98 5.07 2.49
C ARG A 231 9.02 4.92 4.01
N SER A 232 9.74 3.94 4.57
CA SER A 232 9.86 3.83 6.04
C SER A 232 10.38 5.14 6.65
N ASN A 233 9.74 5.58 7.74
CA ASN A 233 10.12 6.76 8.50
C ASN A 233 11.10 6.41 9.64
N LEU A 234 11.43 5.13 9.84
CA LEU A 234 12.18 4.67 11.01
C LEU A 234 13.70 4.64 10.78
N ALA A 235 14.13 4.29 9.57
CA ALA A 235 15.53 4.21 9.19
C ALA A 235 15.69 4.43 7.68
N PRO A 236 16.90 4.78 7.18
CA PRO A 236 17.18 4.86 5.76
C PRO A 236 16.89 3.54 5.02
N ALA A 237 16.79 3.59 3.69
CA ALA A 237 16.66 2.39 2.86
C ALA A 237 17.71 1.31 3.23
N PRO A 238 17.34 0.01 3.20
CA PRO A 238 18.18 -1.05 3.71
C PRO A 238 19.51 -1.17 2.95
N GLY A 239 20.60 -1.28 3.71
CA GLY A 239 21.93 -1.56 3.17
C GLY A 239 22.16 -3.05 2.90
N ALA A 240 23.35 -3.41 2.40
CA ALA A 240 23.68 -4.80 2.09
C ALA A 240 23.57 -5.75 3.30
N ALA A 241 23.93 -5.28 4.51
CA ALA A 241 23.80 -6.07 5.73
C ALA A 241 22.33 -6.30 6.11
N ASP A 242 21.48 -5.28 5.96
CA ASP A 242 20.05 -5.39 6.23
C ASP A 242 19.39 -6.36 5.25
N LEU A 243 19.75 -6.29 3.96
CA LEU A 243 19.24 -7.20 2.94
C LEU A 243 19.73 -8.64 3.14
N ALA A 244 20.92 -8.84 3.69
CA ALA A 244 21.41 -10.16 4.06
C ALA A 244 20.60 -10.75 5.23
N LEU A 245 20.27 -9.96 6.25
CA LEU A 245 19.38 -10.39 7.31
C LEU A 245 17.96 -10.63 6.79
N MET A 246 17.44 -9.77 5.90
CA MET A 246 16.14 -9.97 5.27
C MET A 246 16.07 -11.34 4.57
N ALA A 247 17.08 -11.70 3.79
CA ALA A 247 17.14 -13.02 3.16
C ALA A 247 17.15 -14.18 4.17
N ASP A 248 17.87 -14.03 5.29
CA ASP A 248 17.89 -15.02 6.38
C ASP A 248 16.50 -15.20 7.02
N LEU A 249 15.83 -14.10 7.37
CA LEU A 249 14.50 -14.13 7.99
C LEU A 249 13.41 -14.64 7.04
N VAL A 250 13.54 -14.36 5.75
CA VAL A 250 12.53 -14.70 4.74
C VAL A 250 12.69 -16.13 4.23
N LEU A 251 13.89 -16.71 4.21
CA LEU A 251 14.13 -18.00 3.56
C LEU A 251 14.27 -19.17 4.53
N ASN A 252 14.61 -18.92 5.79
CA ASN A 252 14.75 -19.95 6.83
C ASN A 252 13.47 -20.16 7.64
#